data_AF-A0AAW9FVT9-F1
#
_entry.id   AF-A0AAW9FVT9-F1
#
_cell.length_a   1.000
_cell.length_b   1.000
_cell.length_c   1.000
_cell.angle_alpha   90.00
_cell.angle_beta   90.00
_cell.angle_gamma   90.00
#
_symmetry.space_group_name_H-M   'P 1'
#
loop_
_entity.id
_entity.type
_entity.pdbx_description
1 polymer ?
#
loop_
_entity_poly.entity_id
_entity_poly.type
_entity_poly.pdbx_seq_one_letter_code
_entity_poly.pdbx_strand_id
1 'polypeptide(L)'
;MKTEVTQKAVTFADFKKIKGVDNVQNVPFQLFTKLDSVQFYVSPDKNAAHLKKANNKLDNYYGFEEFDDFYSIHFSIDNNISNSIEAFVLKSEFKAAFELTLKGVNLYEIRSSTFKASDDFKDKSFNKYGTIDEVSEQEFKTASKKRIDEALVKNPHITLKDNNWIYTENGKQEIITQHKDISTETGPLANEYIGRSSALNMEVFKENSDEVTDPYYSFFNVKDAVMFDLATSGYPQILPSKNWVSFVSSNSDVGSNFLISKYIAYTKKQDNLLYVNFTNFKIGDEKKAFWAENDTFYAEVFPLNSASAKGKKQKAAYIKIRLKSNLF
;
A
#
# COMPACT_ATOMS: atom_id res chain seq x y z
N MET A 1 -57.90 -14.50 -22.51
CA MET A 1 -57.02 -13.44 -23.05
C MET A 1 -55.71 -13.50 -22.28
N LYS A 2 -54.60 -13.86 -22.94
CA LYS A 2 -53.25 -13.71 -22.38
C LYS A 2 -52.80 -12.29 -22.74
N THR A 3 -52.66 -11.43 -21.74
CA THR A 3 -52.08 -10.09 -21.94
C THR A 3 -50.59 -10.28 -22.19
N GLU A 4 -50.17 -10.11 -23.43
CA GLU A 4 -48.75 -10.02 -23.78
C GLU A 4 -48.24 -8.70 -23.21
N VAL A 5 -47.51 -8.78 -22.09
CA VAL A 5 -46.83 -7.61 -21.52
C VAL A 5 -45.56 -7.42 -22.33
N THR A 6 -45.62 -6.59 -23.37
CA THR A 6 -44.43 -6.08 -24.05
C THR A 6 -43.69 -5.16 -23.07
N GLN A 7 -42.67 -5.72 -22.40
CA GLN A 7 -41.77 -4.94 -21.56
C GLN A 7 -41.11 -3.85 -22.42
N LYS A 8 -41.35 -2.58 -22.07
CA LYS A 8 -40.69 -1.43 -22.70
C LYS A 8 -39.17 -1.65 -22.65
N ALA A 9 -38.49 -1.57 -23.80
CA ALA A 9 -37.04 -1.59 -23.84
C ALA A 9 -36.51 -0.37 -23.07
N VAL A 10 -35.80 -0.62 -21.97
CA VAL A 10 -35.17 0.42 -21.16
C VAL A 10 -33.94 0.93 -21.89
N THR A 11 -33.76 2.24 -21.91
CA THR A 11 -32.62 2.92 -22.52
C THR A 11 -31.98 3.88 -21.51
N PHE A 12 -30.81 4.43 -21.82
CA PHE A 12 -30.17 5.43 -20.96
C PHE A 12 -31.03 6.68 -20.71
N ALA A 13 -32.00 6.98 -21.58
CA ALA A 13 -32.92 8.10 -21.42
C ALA A 13 -33.93 7.90 -20.28
N ASP A 14 -34.13 6.66 -19.83
CA ASP A 14 -35.05 6.32 -18.72
C ASP A 14 -34.41 6.54 -17.34
N PHE A 15 -33.10 6.83 -17.27
CA PHE A 15 -32.39 7.09 -16.04
C PHE A 15 -32.33 8.57 -15.71
N LYS A 16 -32.26 8.90 -14.41
CA LYS A 16 -32.13 10.27 -13.94
C LYS A 16 -30.78 10.84 -14.38
N LYS A 17 -30.82 11.97 -15.11
CA LYS A 17 -29.60 12.72 -15.46
C LYS A 17 -29.00 13.40 -14.24
N ILE A 18 -27.69 13.39 -14.16
CA ILE A 18 -26.91 13.97 -13.06
C ILE A 18 -25.66 14.67 -13.60
N LYS A 19 -25.02 15.48 -12.75
CA LYS A 19 -23.64 15.91 -13.01
C LYS A 19 -22.72 14.69 -12.86
N GLY A 20 -21.87 14.44 -13.84
CA GLY A 20 -20.86 13.38 -13.75
C GLY A 20 -19.78 13.68 -12.72
N VAL A 21 -18.95 12.67 -12.46
CA VAL A 21 -17.81 12.78 -11.54
C VAL A 21 -16.69 13.58 -12.20
N ASP A 22 -16.44 14.78 -11.69
CA ASP A 22 -15.36 15.68 -12.15
C ASP A 22 -14.01 15.39 -11.49
N ASN A 23 -14.03 14.97 -10.22
CA ASN A 23 -12.84 14.52 -9.50
C ASN A 23 -13.11 13.20 -8.77
N VAL A 24 -12.37 12.16 -9.16
CA VAL A 24 -12.49 10.81 -8.58
C VAL A 24 -12.17 10.75 -7.09
N GLN A 25 -11.41 11.71 -6.57
CA GLN A 25 -11.09 11.82 -5.14
C GLN A 25 -12.31 12.24 -4.30
N ASN A 26 -13.34 12.81 -4.93
CA ASN A 26 -14.56 13.23 -4.25
C ASN A 26 -15.63 12.13 -4.23
N VAL A 27 -15.36 10.97 -4.84
CA VAL A 27 -16.30 9.86 -4.88
C VAL A 27 -16.26 9.12 -3.54
N PRO A 28 -17.43 8.79 -2.94
CA PRO A 28 -17.48 8.05 -1.68
C PRO A 28 -16.77 6.69 -1.72
N PHE A 29 -16.97 5.91 -2.79
CA PHE A 29 -16.28 4.65 -3.03
C PHE A 29 -16.34 4.22 -4.50
N GLN A 30 -15.38 3.41 -4.93
CA GLN A 30 -15.40 2.78 -6.25
C GLN A 30 -16.01 1.37 -6.17
N LEU A 31 -16.60 0.92 -7.26
CA LEU A 31 -17.16 -0.44 -7.41
C LEU A 31 -16.43 -1.22 -8.50
N PHE A 32 -16.26 -2.51 -8.27
CA PHE A 32 -15.62 -3.43 -9.20
C PHE A 32 -16.53 -4.61 -9.52
N THR A 33 -16.53 -5.03 -10.77
CA THR A 33 -17.22 -6.25 -11.21
C THR A 33 -16.28 -7.11 -12.05
N LYS A 34 -16.47 -8.42 -11.97
CA LYS A 34 -15.79 -9.40 -12.83
C LYS A 34 -16.73 -9.92 -13.93
N LEU A 35 -17.96 -9.42 -14.00
CA LEU A 35 -18.96 -9.85 -14.98
C LEU A 35 -18.74 -9.11 -16.31
N ASP A 36 -18.97 -9.83 -17.41
CA ASP A 36 -18.92 -9.26 -18.77
C ASP A 36 -20.11 -8.34 -19.07
N SER A 37 -21.16 -8.43 -18.26
CA SER A 37 -22.31 -7.54 -18.33
C SER A 37 -22.98 -7.41 -16.97
N VAL A 38 -23.58 -6.26 -16.72
CA VAL A 38 -24.22 -5.89 -15.45
C VAL A 38 -25.59 -5.30 -15.71
N GLN A 39 -26.42 -5.24 -14.67
CA GLN A 39 -27.76 -4.68 -14.75
C GLN A 39 -27.80 -3.30 -14.10
N PHE A 40 -28.24 -2.31 -14.88
CA PHE A 40 -28.51 -0.96 -14.38
C PHE A 40 -30.02 -0.83 -14.14
N TYR A 41 -30.42 -0.64 -12.90
CA TYR A 41 -31.81 -0.45 -12.52
C TYR A 41 -32.14 1.04 -12.39
N VAL A 42 -33.36 1.43 -12.78
CA VAL A 42 -33.81 2.83 -12.68
C VAL A 42 -34.18 3.24 -11.24
N SER A 43 -34.39 2.27 -10.35
CA SER A 43 -34.61 2.44 -8.91
C SER A 43 -34.02 1.23 -8.15
N PRO A 44 -33.75 1.33 -6.84
CA PRO A 44 -33.16 0.24 -6.05
C PRO A 44 -34.18 -0.84 -5.67
N ASP A 45 -34.84 -1.43 -6.67
CA ASP A 45 -35.80 -2.53 -6.54
C ASP A 45 -35.48 -3.60 -7.60
N LYS A 46 -35.42 -4.87 -7.19
CA LYS A 46 -35.14 -6.01 -8.08
C LYS A 46 -36.19 -6.19 -9.18
N ASN A 47 -37.39 -5.67 -8.99
CA ASN A 47 -38.47 -5.68 -9.98
C ASN A 47 -38.50 -4.42 -10.86
N ALA A 48 -37.61 -3.44 -10.62
CA ALA A 48 -37.55 -2.23 -11.41
C ALA A 48 -37.12 -2.53 -12.85
N ALA A 49 -37.50 -1.61 -13.74
CA ALA A 49 -37.02 -1.62 -15.11
C ALA A 49 -35.48 -1.50 -15.12
N HIS A 50 -34.82 -2.31 -15.94
CA HIS A 50 -33.37 -2.34 -15.99
C HIS A 50 -32.84 -2.40 -17.42
N LEU A 51 -31.63 -1.87 -17.58
CA LEU A 51 -30.82 -1.94 -18.79
C LEU A 51 -29.65 -2.89 -18.55
N LYS A 52 -29.56 -3.95 -19.35
CA LYS A 52 -28.37 -4.79 -19.40
C LYS A 52 -27.27 -4.07 -20.16
N LYS A 53 -26.15 -3.82 -19.49
CA LYS A 53 -25.00 -3.12 -20.07
C LYS A 53 -23.82 -4.08 -20.17
N ALA A 54 -23.21 -4.17 -21.35
CA ALA A 54 -21.91 -4.82 -21.49
C ALA A 54 -20.84 -4.01 -20.73
N ASN A 55 -19.99 -4.71 -19.99
CA ASN A 55 -18.90 -4.13 -19.23
C ASN A 55 -17.68 -3.96 -20.14
N ASN A 56 -17.18 -2.73 -20.21
CA ASN A 56 -15.98 -2.36 -20.96
C ASN A 56 -14.83 -2.09 -20.00
N LYS A 57 -13.60 -2.35 -20.43
CA LYS A 57 -12.38 -2.11 -19.61
C LYS A 57 -12.20 -0.65 -19.15
N LEU A 58 -12.84 0.29 -19.85
CA LEU A 58 -12.76 1.73 -19.55
C LEU A 58 -13.97 2.23 -18.76
N ASP A 59 -14.93 1.37 -18.43
CA ASP A 59 -16.04 1.75 -17.59
C ASP A 59 -15.55 1.97 -16.16
N ASN A 60 -15.94 3.10 -15.57
CA ASN A 60 -15.70 3.41 -14.18
C ASN A 60 -17.02 3.47 -13.42
N TYR A 61 -17.10 2.76 -12.30
CA TYR A 61 -18.32 2.67 -11.48
C TYR A 61 -18.07 3.38 -10.15
N TYR A 62 -18.57 4.61 -10.06
CA TYR A 62 -18.44 5.46 -8.89
C TYR A 62 -19.69 5.36 -8.02
N GLY A 63 -19.56 4.77 -6.84
CA GLY A 63 -20.65 4.56 -5.89
C GLY A 63 -20.85 5.75 -4.96
N PHE A 64 -22.12 6.08 -4.67
CA PHE A 64 -22.50 7.25 -3.87
C PHE A 64 -23.28 6.87 -2.61
N GLU A 65 -24.29 6.01 -2.73
CA GLU A 65 -25.11 5.55 -1.61
C GLU A 65 -25.27 4.03 -1.63
N GLU A 66 -25.52 3.48 -0.44
CA GLU A 66 -25.80 2.07 -0.23
C GLU A 66 -27.25 1.89 0.18
N PHE A 67 -27.94 1.02 -0.53
CA PHE A 67 -29.27 0.49 -0.18
C PHE A 67 -29.09 -0.97 0.24
N ASP A 68 -30.17 -1.67 0.58
CA ASP A 68 -30.09 -3.06 1.04
C ASP A 68 -29.29 -3.94 0.06
N ASP A 69 -29.85 -4.17 -1.13
CA ASP A 69 -29.28 -5.01 -2.19
C ASP A 69 -28.55 -4.23 -3.29
N PHE A 70 -28.54 -2.89 -3.20
CA PHE A 70 -28.05 -2.03 -4.28
C PHE A 70 -26.98 -1.03 -3.83
N TYR A 71 -26.17 -0.61 -4.78
CA TYR A 71 -25.42 0.64 -4.74
C TYR A 71 -26.06 1.63 -5.73
N SER A 72 -26.16 2.91 -5.38
CA SER A 72 -26.31 3.95 -6.40
C SER A 72 -24.95 4.27 -7.00
N ILE A 73 -24.92 4.44 -8.32
CA ILE A 73 -23.74 4.82 -9.07
C ILE A 73 -23.99 6.07 -9.91
N HIS A 74 -22.96 6.87 -10.07
CA HIS A 74 -22.89 7.89 -11.10
C HIS A 74 -22.09 7.35 -12.27
N PHE A 75 -22.76 7.08 -13.38
CA PHE A 75 -22.15 6.49 -14.57
C PHE A 75 -22.12 7.50 -15.73
N SER A 76 -20.93 7.73 -16.29
CA SER A 76 -20.74 8.58 -17.47
C SER A 76 -20.83 7.74 -18.74
N ILE A 77 -21.83 8.02 -19.56
CA ILE A 77 -22.05 7.30 -20.82
C ILE A 77 -20.93 7.69 -21.79
N ASP A 78 -20.29 6.68 -22.38
CA ASP A 78 -19.14 6.84 -23.29
C ASP A 78 -18.00 7.68 -22.69
N ASN A 79 -17.81 7.61 -21.37
CA ASN A 79 -16.84 8.41 -20.62
C ASN A 79 -17.01 9.94 -20.78
N ASN A 80 -18.23 10.39 -21.10
CA ASN A 80 -18.58 11.80 -21.17
C ASN A 80 -19.24 12.26 -19.87
N ILE A 81 -18.50 13.01 -19.04
CA ILE A 81 -18.96 13.53 -17.74
C ILE A 81 -20.22 14.38 -17.87
N SER A 82 -20.37 15.15 -18.97
CA SER A 82 -21.57 15.95 -19.25
C SER A 82 -22.80 15.12 -19.62
N ASN A 83 -22.62 13.82 -19.89
CA ASN A 83 -23.67 12.86 -20.18
C ASN A 83 -23.65 11.72 -19.17
N SER A 84 -24.01 12.04 -17.93
CA SER A 84 -24.00 11.08 -16.83
C SER A 84 -25.40 10.81 -16.27
N ILE A 85 -25.58 9.60 -15.78
CA ILE A 85 -26.82 9.11 -15.19
C ILE A 85 -26.59 8.56 -13.79
N GLU A 86 -27.62 8.66 -12.96
CA GLU A 86 -27.74 7.86 -11.75
C GLU A 86 -28.36 6.51 -12.13
N ALA A 87 -27.70 5.42 -11.76
CA ALA A 87 -28.21 4.07 -11.91
C ALA A 87 -28.03 3.29 -10.60
N PHE A 88 -28.83 2.26 -10.40
CA PHE A 88 -28.70 1.37 -9.26
C PHE A 88 -28.16 0.02 -9.74
N VAL A 89 -27.17 -0.53 -9.04
CA VAL A 89 -26.53 -1.80 -9.39
C VAL A 89 -26.54 -2.75 -8.21
N LEU A 90 -26.66 -4.05 -8.48
CA LEU A 90 -26.75 -5.06 -7.43
C LEU A 90 -25.41 -5.30 -6.74
N LYS A 91 -25.43 -5.42 -5.40
CA LYS A 91 -24.26 -5.85 -4.60
C LYS A 91 -23.81 -7.28 -4.91
N SER A 92 -24.66 -8.09 -5.54
CA SER A 92 -24.26 -9.42 -6.02
C SER A 92 -23.44 -9.37 -7.31
N GLU A 93 -23.53 -8.28 -8.07
CA GLU A 93 -22.80 -8.08 -9.32
C GLU A 93 -21.53 -7.23 -9.13
N PHE A 94 -21.52 -6.40 -8.09
CA PHE A 94 -20.44 -5.47 -7.78
C PHE A 94 -19.89 -5.67 -6.38
N LYS A 95 -18.60 -5.36 -6.23
CA LYS A 95 -17.92 -5.34 -4.96
C LYS A 95 -17.30 -3.97 -4.72
N ALA A 96 -17.56 -3.37 -3.57
CA ALA A 96 -16.98 -2.07 -3.25
C ALA A 96 -15.48 -2.17 -2.96
N ALA A 97 -14.74 -1.09 -3.28
CA ALA A 97 -13.29 -1.02 -3.13
C ALA A 97 -12.81 -1.41 -1.73
N PHE A 98 -13.50 -0.93 -0.68
CA PHE A 98 -13.17 -1.22 0.72
C PHE A 98 -13.41 -2.68 1.13
N GLU A 99 -14.15 -3.46 0.34
CA GLU A 99 -14.45 -4.87 0.61
C GLU A 99 -13.53 -5.84 -0.13
N LEU A 100 -12.71 -5.33 -1.06
CA LEU A 100 -11.80 -6.15 -1.86
C LEU A 100 -10.88 -7.00 -0.97
N THR A 101 -10.44 -8.14 -1.50
CA THR A 101 -9.59 -9.12 -0.81
C THR A 101 -8.52 -9.64 -1.78
N LEU A 102 -7.44 -10.24 -1.27
CA LEU A 102 -6.42 -10.88 -2.10
C LEU A 102 -6.81 -12.27 -2.63
N LYS A 103 -7.96 -12.82 -2.19
CA LYS A 103 -8.47 -14.10 -2.67
C LYS A 103 -8.55 -14.18 -4.21
N GLY A 104 -7.84 -15.15 -4.79
CA GLY A 104 -7.79 -15.39 -6.23
C GLY A 104 -6.89 -14.42 -7.02
N VAL A 105 -6.11 -13.59 -6.32
CA VAL A 105 -5.09 -12.72 -6.91
C VAL A 105 -3.77 -13.49 -7.00
N ASN A 106 -3.02 -13.29 -8.09
CA ASN A 106 -1.72 -13.92 -8.27
C ASN A 106 -0.64 -13.16 -7.47
N LEU A 107 -0.40 -13.57 -6.22
CA LEU A 107 0.60 -12.92 -5.37
C LEU A 107 2.05 -13.09 -5.86
N TYR A 108 2.31 -14.09 -6.70
CA TYR A 108 3.64 -14.34 -7.26
C TYR A 108 4.01 -13.36 -8.37
N GLU A 109 3.05 -12.62 -8.92
CA GLU A 109 3.32 -11.70 -10.01
C GLU A 109 4.19 -10.52 -9.54
N ILE A 110 5.28 -10.31 -10.26
CA ILE A 110 6.20 -9.19 -10.03
C ILE A 110 6.43 -8.47 -11.36
N ARG A 111 6.61 -7.15 -11.30
CA ARG A 111 6.97 -6.35 -12.45
C ARG A 111 8.45 -6.48 -12.79
N SER A 112 9.29 -6.51 -11.76
CA SER A 112 10.73 -6.58 -11.89
C SER A 112 11.35 -7.02 -10.57
N SER A 113 12.62 -7.39 -10.66
CA SER A 113 13.45 -7.68 -9.50
C SER A 113 14.91 -7.33 -9.79
N THR A 114 15.66 -7.04 -8.75
CA THR A 114 17.12 -6.93 -8.79
C THR A 114 17.68 -7.90 -7.78
N PHE A 115 18.58 -8.79 -8.19
CA PHE A 115 19.20 -9.77 -7.29
C PHE A 115 20.71 -9.71 -7.43
N LYS A 116 21.41 -9.41 -6.34
CA LYS A 116 22.87 -9.22 -6.32
C LYS A 116 23.36 -8.33 -7.48
N ALA A 117 22.76 -7.14 -7.61
CA ALA A 117 23.01 -6.16 -8.67
C ALA A 117 22.69 -6.60 -10.12
N SER A 118 22.04 -7.74 -10.32
CA SER A 118 21.50 -8.14 -11.62
C SER A 118 20.01 -7.83 -11.71
N ASP A 119 19.65 -6.91 -12.60
CA ASP A 119 18.26 -6.59 -12.88
C ASP A 119 17.58 -7.65 -13.76
N ASP A 120 16.32 -7.89 -13.49
CA ASP A 120 15.45 -8.79 -14.24
C ASP A 120 14.09 -8.13 -14.48
N PHE A 121 13.86 -7.79 -15.75
CA PHE A 121 12.61 -7.23 -16.24
C PHE A 121 11.84 -8.23 -17.10
N LYS A 122 12.31 -9.48 -17.24
CA LYS A 122 11.71 -10.50 -18.09
C LYS A 122 10.93 -11.53 -17.27
N ASP A 123 11.53 -12.04 -16.20
CA ASP A 123 10.87 -12.99 -15.31
C ASP A 123 9.86 -12.25 -14.42
N LYS A 124 8.56 -12.42 -14.69
CA LYS A 124 7.48 -11.74 -13.96
C LYS A 124 6.97 -12.55 -12.75
N SER A 125 7.80 -13.39 -12.15
CA SER A 125 7.39 -14.25 -11.03
C SER A 125 8.38 -14.28 -9.87
N PHE A 126 7.86 -14.12 -8.65
CA PHE A 126 8.62 -14.23 -7.39
C PHE A 126 9.12 -15.66 -7.09
N ASN A 127 8.61 -16.69 -7.80
CA ASN A 127 8.98 -18.10 -7.62
C ASN A 127 10.48 -18.38 -7.67
N LYS A 128 11.24 -17.51 -8.35
CA LYS A 128 12.71 -17.57 -8.41
C LYS A 128 13.34 -17.40 -7.04
N TYR A 129 12.79 -16.53 -6.20
CA TYR A 129 13.35 -16.09 -4.92
C TYR A 129 12.71 -16.77 -3.71
N GLY A 130 11.45 -17.19 -3.82
CA GLY A 130 10.71 -17.74 -2.69
C GLY A 130 9.26 -18.07 -3.00
N THR A 131 8.48 -18.12 -1.92
CA THR A 131 7.03 -18.33 -1.91
C THR A 131 6.35 -17.14 -1.26
N ILE A 132 5.13 -16.85 -1.68
CA ILE A 132 4.29 -15.78 -1.11
C ILE A 132 2.85 -16.26 -1.04
N ASP A 133 2.26 -16.19 0.16
CA ASP A 133 0.91 -16.66 0.44
C ASP A 133 0.11 -15.61 1.21
N GLU A 134 -1.20 -15.54 0.97
CA GLU A 134 -2.15 -14.88 1.88
C GLU A 134 -2.35 -15.79 3.10
N VAL A 135 -2.20 -15.24 4.30
CA VAL A 135 -2.37 -15.95 5.57
C VAL A 135 -3.53 -15.36 6.36
N SER A 136 -4.04 -16.13 7.32
CA SER A 136 -5.07 -15.63 8.23
C SER A 136 -4.52 -14.57 9.18
N GLU A 137 -5.38 -13.65 9.62
CA GLU A 137 -5.04 -12.68 10.67
C GLU A 137 -4.55 -13.38 11.95
N GLN A 138 -5.10 -14.55 12.27
CA GLN A 138 -4.70 -15.32 13.44
C GLN A 138 -3.27 -15.86 13.31
N GLU A 139 -2.87 -16.36 12.15
CA GLU A 139 -1.49 -16.77 11.87
C GLU A 139 -0.55 -15.56 11.98
N PHE A 140 -0.90 -14.45 11.32
CA PHE A 140 -0.12 -13.22 11.36
C PHE A 140 0.09 -12.71 12.78
N LYS A 141 -0.98 -12.63 13.59
CA LYS A 141 -0.91 -12.22 15.02
C LYS A 141 -0.07 -13.19 15.85
N THR A 142 -0.13 -14.49 15.55
CA THR A 142 0.67 -15.50 16.25
C THR A 142 2.15 -15.36 15.90
N ALA A 143 2.48 -15.12 14.63
CA ALA A 143 3.83 -14.89 14.16
C ALA A 143 4.42 -13.57 14.70
N SER A 144 3.61 -12.50 14.78
CA SER A 144 4.04 -11.19 15.29
C SER A 144 4.55 -11.25 16.73
N LYS A 145 3.96 -12.11 17.57
CA LYS A 145 4.42 -12.35 18.95
C LYS A 145 5.79 -13.05 19.03
N LYS A 146 6.25 -13.64 17.92
CA LYS A 146 7.52 -14.38 17.79
C LYS A 146 8.49 -13.69 16.83
N ARG A 147 8.25 -12.42 16.49
CA ARG A 147 9.12 -11.67 15.59
C ARG A 147 10.55 -11.64 16.14
N ILE A 148 11.54 -11.74 15.24
CA ILE A 148 12.97 -11.82 15.57
C ILE A 148 13.76 -10.61 15.06
N ASP A 149 13.10 -9.75 14.29
CA ASP A 149 13.64 -8.45 13.94
C ASP A 149 13.59 -7.49 15.13
N GLU A 150 14.52 -6.55 15.09
CA GLU A 150 14.71 -5.59 16.16
C GLU A 150 13.56 -4.57 16.21
N ALA A 151 13.09 -4.27 17.42
CA ALA A 151 12.25 -3.12 17.68
C ALA A 151 13.12 -1.88 17.90
N LEU A 152 12.82 -0.79 17.19
CA LEU A 152 13.48 0.49 17.44
C LEU A 152 12.98 1.08 18.78
N VAL A 153 13.92 1.38 19.67
CA VAL A 153 13.62 1.90 21.02
C VAL A 153 14.06 3.35 21.12
N LYS A 154 13.22 4.22 21.67
CA LYS A 154 13.57 5.63 21.87
C LYS A 154 14.81 5.76 22.77
N ASN A 155 15.82 6.45 22.28
CA ASN A 155 16.99 6.82 23.06
C ASN A 155 16.63 8.03 23.96
N PRO A 156 16.66 7.89 25.30
CA PRO A 156 16.32 8.99 26.20
C PRO A 156 17.31 10.17 26.13
N HIS A 157 18.50 9.96 25.56
CA HIS A 157 19.47 11.02 25.31
C HIS A 157 19.12 11.91 24.13
N ILE A 158 18.09 11.56 23.35
CA ILE A 158 17.64 12.34 22.19
C ILE A 158 16.38 13.11 22.52
N THR A 159 16.46 14.43 22.36
CA THR A 159 15.34 15.35 22.61
C THR A 159 15.23 16.38 21.50
N LEU A 160 14.00 16.82 21.19
CA LEU A 160 13.76 17.95 20.30
C LEU A 160 13.81 19.26 21.08
N LYS A 161 14.67 20.19 20.68
CA LYS A 161 14.78 21.53 21.28
C LYS A 161 15.08 22.55 20.20
N ASP A 162 14.32 23.66 20.18
CA ASP A 162 14.48 24.74 19.19
C ASP A 162 14.51 24.21 17.74
N ASN A 163 13.60 23.27 17.43
CA ASN A 163 13.51 22.53 16.15
C ASN A 163 14.74 21.70 15.75
N ASN A 164 15.68 21.48 16.67
CA ASN A 164 16.86 20.65 16.46
C ASN A 164 16.77 19.38 17.32
N TRP A 165 17.14 18.24 16.73
CA TRP A 165 17.33 17.02 17.49
C TRP A 165 18.69 17.07 18.18
N ILE A 166 18.68 16.99 19.51
CA ILE A 166 19.87 17.11 20.34
C ILE A 166 20.13 15.78 21.03
N TYR A 167 21.35 15.27 20.90
CA TYR A 167 21.88 14.21 21.73
C TYR A 167 22.57 14.80 22.95
N THR A 168 22.21 14.31 24.15
CA THR A 168 22.83 14.73 25.41
C THR A 168 23.37 13.53 26.19
N GLU A 169 24.69 13.43 26.33
CA GLU A 169 25.35 12.39 27.13
C GLU A 169 26.47 13.03 27.98
N ASN A 170 26.54 12.68 29.27
CA ASN A 170 27.59 13.14 30.19
C ASN A 170 27.81 14.67 30.19
N GLY A 171 26.72 15.45 30.06
CA GLY A 171 26.76 16.91 30.03
C GLY A 171 27.23 17.54 28.71
N LYS A 172 27.58 16.72 27.70
CA LYS A 172 27.86 17.18 26.34
C LYS A 172 26.57 17.15 25.52
N GLN A 173 26.38 18.18 24.70
CA GLN A 173 25.27 18.28 23.76
C GLN A 173 25.81 18.30 22.34
N GLU A 174 25.25 17.45 21.49
CA GLU A 174 25.57 17.39 20.07
C GLU A 174 24.28 17.57 19.27
N ILE A 175 24.30 18.52 18.33
CA ILE A 175 23.20 18.70 17.40
C ILE A 175 23.30 17.59 16.35
N ILE A 176 22.21 16.84 16.19
CA ILE A 176 22.08 15.86 15.12
C ILE A 176 21.76 16.65 13.85
N THR A 177 22.81 16.98 13.09
CA THR A 177 22.66 17.60 11.77
C THR A 177 22.05 16.58 10.82
N GLN A 178 20.75 16.72 10.60
CA GLN A 178 20.00 15.95 9.59
C GLN A 178 20.40 16.41 8.19
N HIS A 179 19.97 15.72 7.13
CA HIS A 179 20.26 16.11 5.74
C HIS A 179 20.18 17.63 5.61
N LYS A 180 21.32 18.25 5.28
CA LYS A 180 21.47 19.70 5.12
C LYS A 180 20.36 20.16 4.19
N ASP A 181 19.45 21.00 4.70
CA ASP A 181 18.59 21.92 3.95
C ASP A 181 18.38 21.53 2.47
N ILE A 182 17.69 20.43 2.21
CA ILE A 182 16.97 20.33 0.95
C ILE A 182 15.79 21.26 1.15
N SER A 183 16.02 22.55 0.90
CA SER A 183 14.94 23.51 0.75
C SER A 183 14.13 23.04 -0.44
N THR A 184 13.01 22.41 -0.13
CA THR A 184 11.95 22.23 -1.10
C THR A 184 11.27 23.59 -1.33
N GLU A 185 10.51 23.76 -2.42
CA GLU A 185 9.83 25.05 -2.71
C GLU A 185 8.83 25.44 -1.59
N THR A 186 8.50 24.49 -0.72
CA THR A 186 7.45 24.59 0.31
C THR A 186 7.94 24.67 1.76
N GLY A 187 9.23 24.41 2.05
CA GLY A 187 9.78 24.58 3.41
C GLY A 187 10.84 23.55 3.82
N PRO A 188 11.33 23.62 5.08
CA PRO A 188 12.33 22.68 5.61
C PRO A 188 11.73 21.28 5.85
N LEU A 189 12.54 20.25 5.61
CA LEU A 189 12.20 18.86 5.94
C LEU A 189 11.89 18.71 7.44
N ALA A 190 10.73 18.12 7.76
CA ALA A 190 10.34 17.80 9.12
C ALA A 190 10.77 16.37 9.45
N ASN A 191 11.77 16.22 10.32
CA ASN A 191 12.27 14.91 10.73
C ASN A 191 11.63 14.45 12.03
N GLU A 192 10.99 13.29 12.01
CA GLU A 192 10.45 12.59 13.17
C GLU A 192 11.50 11.60 13.68
N TYR A 193 11.98 11.75 14.92
CA TYR A 193 12.79 10.72 15.53
C TYR A 193 11.95 9.45 15.69
N ILE A 194 12.43 8.29 15.22
CA ILE A 194 11.71 7.01 15.31
C ILE A 194 12.21 6.20 16.49
N GLY A 195 13.53 6.03 16.61
CA GLY A 195 14.17 5.28 17.69
C GLY A 195 15.58 4.86 17.33
N ARG A 196 16.21 4.06 18.18
CA ARG A 196 17.54 3.52 18.00
C ARG A 196 17.49 2.05 17.61
N SER A 197 18.31 1.68 16.63
CA SER A 197 18.76 0.30 16.42
C SER A 197 20.00 0.05 17.27
N SER A 198 19.89 -0.85 18.23
CA SER A 198 21.01 -1.38 19.02
C SER A 198 21.91 -2.27 18.16
N ALA A 199 21.33 -3.06 17.25
CA ALA A 199 22.10 -3.96 16.39
C ALA A 199 23.03 -3.20 15.44
N LEU A 200 22.58 -2.08 14.89
CA LEU A 200 23.37 -1.23 13.99
C LEU A 200 24.11 -0.11 14.75
N ASN A 201 23.77 0.11 16.02
CA ASN A 201 24.22 1.25 16.83
C ASN A 201 23.95 2.60 16.13
N MET A 202 22.72 2.77 15.64
CA MET A 202 22.29 3.93 14.85
C MET A 202 20.93 4.43 15.32
N GLU A 203 20.75 5.74 15.27
CA GLU A 203 19.49 6.44 15.45
C GLU A 203 18.74 6.50 14.12
N VAL A 204 17.44 6.33 14.17
CA VAL A 204 16.57 6.28 12.98
C VAL A 204 15.63 7.46 13.02
N PHE A 205 15.60 8.21 11.92
CA PHE A 205 14.70 9.32 11.70
C PHE A 205 13.82 9.03 10.49
N LYS A 206 12.57 9.44 10.55
CA LYS A 206 11.68 9.51 9.39
C LYS A 206 11.73 10.92 8.86
N GLU A 207 12.10 11.07 7.60
CA GLU A 207 12.09 12.34 6.89
C GLU A 207 10.70 12.54 6.28
N ASN A 208 10.08 13.68 6.57
CA ASN A 208 8.83 14.09 5.95
C ASN A 208 9.07 15.39 5.19
N SER A 209 8.53 15.48 3.98
CA SER A 209 8.46 16.73 3.22
C SER A 209 7.05 16.91 2.69
N ASP A 210 6.63 18.17 2.50
CA ASP A 210 5.32 18.48 1.91
C ASP A 210 5.24 18.09 0.41
N GLU A 211 6.39 17.83 -0.22
CA GLU A 211 6.51 17.49 -1.65
C GLU A 211 6.73 15.98 -1.91
N VAL A 212 7.32 15.26 -0.96
CA VAL A 212 7.63 13.83 -1.09
C VAL A 212 6.54 13.03 -0.40
N THR A 213 5.71 12.39 -1.20
CA THR A 213 4.60 11.54 -0.75
C THR A 213 5.06 10.24 -0.11
N ASP A 214 6.28 9.80 -0.40
CA ASP A 214 6.82 8.53 0.07
C ASP A 214 7.68 8.71 1.34
N PRO A 215 7.37 8.02 2.45
CA PRO A 215 8.15 8.13 3.67
C PRO A 215 9.56 7.58 3.47
N TYR A 216 10.56 8.33 3.94
CA TYR A 216 11.96 7.96 3.89
C TYR A 216 12.55 7.87 5.29
N TYR A 217 13.37 6.86 5.55
CA TYR A 217 13.96 6.60 6.84
C TYR A 217 15.48 6.62 6.75
N SER A 218 16.10 7.47 7.58
CA SER A 218 17.53 7.75 7.58
C SER A 218 18.17 7.24 8.86
N PHE A 219 19.36 6.65 8.73
CA PHE A 219 20.13 6.13 9.85
C PHE A 219 21.30 7.04 10.18
N PHE A 220 21.48 7.32 11.47
CA PHE A 220 22.44 8.29 11.97
C PHE A 220 23.30 7.70 13.09
N ASN A 221 24.62 7.84 12.99
CA ASN A 221 25.52 7.54 14.09
C ASN A 221 25.94 8.86 14.78
N VAL A 222 25.56 9.01 16.04
CA VAL A 222 25.84 10.21 16.84
C VAL A 222 27.33 10.51 16.98
N LYS A 223 28.18 9.49 17.06
CA LYS A 223 29.61 9.66 17.35
C LYS A 223 30.46 9.94 16.12
N ASP A 224 29.95 9.60 14.93
CA ASP A 224 30.66 9.74 13.67
C ASP A 224 29.89 10.73 12.79
N ALA A 225 30.19 12.02 12.98
CA ALA A 225 29.65 13.07 12.14
C ALA A 225 30.01 12.77 10.68
N VAL A 226 28.97 12.61 9.85
CA VAL A 226 29.02 12.42 8.40
C VAL A 226 29.31 10.98 7.97
N MET A 227 28.24 10.24 7.62
CA MET A 227 28.06 9.47 6.36
C MET A 227 26.71 8.74 6.43
N PHE A 228 25.73 9.25 5.68
CA PHE A 228 24.36 8.72 5.56
C PHE A 228 24.31 7.59 4.51
N ASP A 229 24.98 6.47 4.78
CA ASP A 229 25.10 5.36 3.82
C ASP A 229 23.99 4.29 3.95
N LEU A 230 23.05 4.47 4.89
CA LEU A 230 21.92 3.56 5.10
C LEU A 230 20.61 4.36 5.17
N ALA A 231 19.70 4.00 4.27
CA ALA A 231 18.35 4.53 4.28
C ALA A 231 17.35 3.56 3.65
N THR A 232 16.07 3.75 3.97
CA THR A 232 14.98 2.90 3.49
C THR A 232 13.76 3.72 3.07
N SER A 233 13.15 3.37 1.94
CA SER A 233 11.91 4.02 1.43
C SER A 233 10.65 3.43 2.05
N GLY A 234 10.71 3.12 3.36
CA GLY A 234 9.68 2.48 4.17
C GLY A 234 10.24 2.09 5.54
N TYR A 235 9.36 1.77 6.50
CA TYR A 235 9.79 1.46 7.86
C TYR A 235 10.81 0.30 7.87
N PRO A 236 11.98 0.49 8.50
CA PRO A 236 13.07 -0.49 8.42
C PRO A 236 12.83 -1.67 9.35
N GLN A 237 12.90 -2.88 8.77
CA GLN A 237 12.88 -4.14 9.49
C GLN A 237 14.30 -4.70 9.53
N ILE A 238 14.89 -4.65 10.73
CA ILE A 238 16.30 -4.98 10.96
C ILE A 238 16.37 -6.39 11.53
N LEU A 239 17.05 -7.30 10.83
CA LEU A 239 17.27 -8.67 11.29
C LEU A 239 18.72 -8.82 11.79
N PRO A 240 18.98 -8.77 13.11
CA PRO A 240 20.34 -8.72 13.64
C PRO A 240 21.16 -9.96 13.31
N SER A 241 20.55 -11.15 13.32
CA SER A 241 21.22 -12.43 13.05
C SER A 241 21.91 -12.50 11.68
N LYS A 242 21.48 -11.65 10.73
CA LYS A 242 22.00 -11.61 9.36
C LYS A 242 22.60 -10.26 8.97
N ASN A 243 22.58 -9.28 9.87
CA ASN A 243 22.84 -7.87 9.57
C ASN A 243 22.02 -7.38 8.36
N TRP A 244 20.75 -7.80 8.27
CA TRP A 244 19.87 -7.34 7.20
C TRP A 244 19.10 -6.10 7.63
N VAL A 245 18.97 -5.18 6.69
CA VAL A 245 18.03 -4.08 6.75
C VAL A 245 17.10 -4.27 5.56
N SER A 246 15.82 -4.42 5.85
CA SER A 246 14.80 -4.65 4.84
C SER A 246 13.67 -3.66 5.00
N PHE A 247 12.92 -3.42 3.94
CA PHE A 247 11.70 -2.64 4.02
C PHE A 247 10.69 -3.15 3.00
N VAL A 248 9.45 -2.78 3.25
CA VAL A 248 8.37 -2.95 2.29
C VAL A 248 7.60 -1.63 2.21
N SER A 249 7.28 -1.19 0.99
CA SER A 249 6.57 0.07 0.79
C SER A 249 5.66 0.02 -0.43
N SER A 250 4.63 0.87 -0.42
CA SER A 250 3.79 1.08 -1.60
C SER A 250 4.61 1.75 -2.69
N ASN A 251 4.57 1.23 -3.91
CA ASN A 251 5.19 1.86 -5.07
C ASN A 251 4.23 2.93 -5.65
N SER A 252 4.70 4.07 -6.13
CA SER A 252 3.83 5.12 -6.67
C SER A 252 3.10 4.72 -7.96
N ASP A 253 3.66 3.80 -8.74
CA ASP A 253 3.06 3.29 -9.99
C ASP A 253 2.18 2.05 -9.70
N VAL A 254 2.78 0.89 -9.44
CA VAL A 254 2.04 -0.37 -9.27
C VAL A 254 2.55 -1.18 -8.07
N GLY A 255 1.59 -1.63 -7.25
CA GLY A 255 1.80 -2.55 -6.13
C GLY A 255 2.82 -2.08 -5.09
N SER A 256 3.71 -2.97 -4.63
CA SER A 256 4.62 -2.74 -3.50
C SER A 256 6.06 -3.13 -3.82
N ASN A 257 7.00 -2.38 -3.28
CA ASN A 257 8.41 -2.71 -3.25
C ASN A 257 8.73 -3.55 -2.02
N PHE A 258 9.52 -4.60 -2.18
CA PHE A 258 10.17 -5.35 -1.09
C PHE A 258 11.67 -5.38 -1.34
N LEU A 259 12.45 -4.93 -0.36
CA LEU A 259 13.90 -4.84 -0.49
C LEU A 259 14.59 -5.42 0.74
N ILE A 260 15.66 -6.16 0.50
CA ILE A 260 16.57 -6.70 1.52
C ILE A 260 17.99 -6.28 1.15
N SER A 261 18.66 -5.66 2.11
CA SER A 261 20.08 -5.34 2.00
C SER A 261 20.84 -5.84 3.21
N LYS A 262 22.15 -6.01 3.03
CA LYS A 262 23.08 -6.31 4.12
C LYS A 262 23.82 -5.06 4.52
N TYR A 263 23.80 -4.74 5.82
CA TYR A 263 24.64 -3.70 6.37
C TYR A 263 26.03 -4.26 6.71
N ILE A 264 27.08 -3.55 6.30
CA ILE A 264 28.47 -3.94 6.48
C ILE A 264 29.14 -2.94 7.44
N ALA A 265 29.18 -3.28 8.73
CA ALA A 265 29.60 -2.36 9.79
C ALA A 265 30.99 -1.74 9.60
N TYR A 266 31.97 -2.48 9.05
CA TYR A 266 33.33 -1.98 8.90
C TYR A 266 33.48 -0.96 7.77
N THR A 267 32.71 -1.09 6.68
CA THR A 267 32.67 -0.08 5.60
C THR A 267 31.56 0.94 5.81
N LYS A 268 30.64 0.71 6.74
CA LYS A 268 29.39 1.44 6.94
C LYS A 268 28.48 1.45 5.72
N LYS A 269 28.68 0.53 4.77
CA LYS A 269 27.92 0.46 3.50
C LYS A 269 26.77 -0.52 3.57
N GLN A 270 25.80 -0.31 2.68
CA GLN A 270 24.69 -1.21 2.39
C GLN A 270 24.95 -1.94 1.07
N ASP A 271 24.77 -3.26 1.07
CA ASP A 271 24.80 -4.10 -0.14
C ASP A 271 23.40 -4.63 -0.45
N ASN A 272 22.85 -4.28 -1.62
CA ASN A 272 21.50 -4.64 -2.01
C ASN A 272 21.46 -6.10 -2.46
N LEU A 273 20.81 -6.94 -1.66
CA LEU A 273 20.76 -8.38 -1.90
C LEU A 273 19.60 -8.75 -2.83
N LEU A 274 18.42 -8.22 -2.55
CA LEU A 274 17.20 -8.49 -3.30
C LEU A 274 16.29 -7.26 -3.30
N TYR A 275 15.79 -6.89 -4.46
CA TYR A 275 14.66 -5.99 -4.66
C TYR A 275 13.60 -6.70 -5.49
N VAL A 276 12.34 -6.52 -5.14
CA VAL A 276 11.18 -7.06 -5.85
C VAL A 276 10.08 -6.01 -5.91
N ASN A 277 9.51 -5.78 -7.09
CA ASN A 277 8.31 -4.98 -7.27
C ASN A 277 7.09 -5.88 -7.50
N PHE A 278 6.32 -6.15 -6.44
CA PHE A 278 5.05 -6.87 -6.51
C PHE A 278 3.98 -5.98 -7.14
N THR A 279 3.07 -6.55 -7.93
CA THR A 279 2.08 -5.76 -8.69
C THR A 279 0.71 -5.67 -8.03
N ASN A 280 0.38 -6.61 -7.14
CA ASN A 280 -1.01 -6.94 -6.85
C ASN A 280 -1.55 -6.49 -5.48
N PHE A 281 -0.71 -5.86 -4.65
CA PHE A 281 -1.09 -5.35 -3.33
C PHE A 281 -0.30 -4.09 -2.97
N LYS A 282 -0.87 -3.28 -2.09
CA LYS A 282 -0.23 -2.13 -1.43
C LYS A 282 0.08 -2.48 0.03
N ILE A 283 1.06 -1.81 0.62
CA ILE A 283 1.35 -1.97 2.05
C ILE A 283 0.30 -1.24 2.85
N GLY A 284 -0.16 -1.88 3.94
CA GLY A 284 -1.11 -1.28 4.85
C GLY A 284 -0.41 -0.39 5.86
N ASP A 285 -0.07 -0.96 7.01
CA ASP A 285 0.79 -0.30 7.99
C ASP A 285 2.22 -0.85 7.86
N GLU A 286 3.15 0.01 7.44
CA GLU A 286 4.58 -0.35 7.29
C GLU A 286 5.22 -0.83 8.61
N LYS A 287 4.68 -0.44 9.76
CA LYS A 287 5.13 -0.92 11.08
C LYS A 287 4.61 -2.32 11.41
N LYS A 288 3.62 -2.81 10.65
CA LYS A 288 3.10 -4.18 10.71
C LYS A 288 3.72 -5.06 9.63
N ALA A 289 5.01 -4.89 9.39
CA ALA A 289 5.82 -5.84 8.67
C ALA A 289 6.98 -6.30 9.56
N PHE A 290 7.33 -7.58 9.50
CA PHE A 290 8.34 -8.15 10.39
C PHE A 290 8.92 -9.48 9.91
N TRP A 291 10.13 -9.80 10.38
CA TRP A 291 10.71 -11.13 10.27
C TRP A 291 10.27 -12.02 11.44
N ALA A 292 9.68 -13.18 11.15
CA ALA A 292 9.37 -14.19 12.16
C ALA A 292 10.45 -15.28 12.26
N GLU A 293 11.16 -15.51 11.16
CA GLU A 293 12.29 -16.43 11.05
C GLU A 293 13.34 -15.84 10.11
N ASN A 294 14.51 -16.47 10.00
CA ASN A 294 15.63 -16.00 9.20
C ASN A 294 15.33 -15.88 7.68
N ASP A 295 14.24 -16.48 7.21
CA ASP A 295 13.81 -16.50 5.81
C ASP A 295 12.31 -16.20 5.64
N THR A 296 11.59 -15.93 6.72
CA THR A 296 10.13 -15.77 6.72
C THR A 296 9.74 -14.38 7.20
N PHE A 297 9.13 -13.61 6.29
CA PHE A 297 8.68 -12.24 6.48
C PHE A 297 7.15 -12.16 6.39
N TYR A 298 6.54 -11.34 7.22
CA TYR A 298 5.10 -11.08 7.21
C TYR A 298 4.83 -9.59 6.98
N ALA A 299 3.70 -9.28 6.34
CA ALA A 299 3.23 -7.89 6.23
C ALA A 299 1.69 -7.81 6.22
N GLU A 300 1.15 -6.73 6.80
CA GLU A 300 -0.22 -6.29 6.57
C GLU A 300 -0.29 -5.51 5.24
N VAL A 301 -1.24 -5.89 4.38
CA VAL A 301 -1.37 -5.36 3.02
C VAL A 301 -2.83 -5.12 2.66
N PHE A 302 -3.03 -4.38 1.58
CA PHE A 302 -4.33 -4.11 0.98
C PHE A 302 -4.33 -4.51 -0.50
N PRO A 303 -5.45 -5.00 -1.05
CA PRO A 303 -5.58 -5.17 -2.50
C PRO A 303 -5.30 -3.87 -3.26
N LEU A 304 -4.68 -3.97 -4.43
CA LEU A 304 -4.20 -2.81 -5.21
C LEU A 304 -5.24 -1.70 -5.38
N ASN A 305 -6.48 -2.08 -5.71
CA ASN A 305 -7.56 -1.15 -6.01
C ASN A 305 -8.51 -0.90 -4.82
N SER A 306 -8.11 -1.33 -3.61
CA SER A 306 -8.90 -1.05 -2.43
C SER A 306 -8.65 0.38 -1.96
N ALA A 307 -9.73 1.09 -1.62
CA ALA A 307 -9.71 2.46 -1.14
C ALA A 307 -10.57 2.54 0.13
N SER A 308 -10.17 3.34 1.11
CA SER A 308 -11.05 3.63 2.25
C SER A 308 -12.21 4.49 1.77
N ALA A 309 -13.39 4.29 2.35
CA ALA A 309 -14.56 5.11 2.07
C ALA A 309 -14.96 5.86 3.34
N LYS A 310 -15.79 6.90 3.20
CA LYS A 310 -16.25 7.68 4.36
C LYS A 310 -16.91 6.76 5.39
N GLY A 311 -16.34 6.71 6.61
CA GLY A 311 -16.81 5.83 7.69
C GLY A 311 -16.47 4.35 7.53
N LYS A 312 -15.74 3.94 6.48
CA LYS A 312 -15.36 2.54 6.22
C LYS A 312 -13.87 2.39 5.98
N LYS A 313 -13.27 1.43 6.69
CA LYS A 313 -11.86 1.07 6.52
C LYS A 313 -11.72 0.02 5.42
N GLN A 314 -10.59 0.08 4.71
CA GLN A 314 -10.18 -1.01 3.82
C GLN A 314 -10.05 -2.30 4.61
N LYS A 315 -10.41 -3.43 4.00
CA LYS A 315 -10.17 -4.73 4.58
C LYS A 315 -8.70 -5.12 4.40
N ALA A 316 -7.98 -5.20 5.52
CA ALA A 316 -6.62 -5.70 5.53
C ALA A 316 -6.58 -7.19 5.12
N ALA A 317 -5.52 -7.54 4.41
CA ALA A 317 -5.06 -8.90 4.20
C ALA A 317 -3.66 -9.05 4.78
N TYR A 318 -3.21 -10.27 4.98
CA TYR A 318 -1.91 -10.56 5.57
C TYR A 318 -1.15 -11.48 4.63
N ILE A 319 0.10 -11.15 4.35
CA ILE A 319 0.95 -11.98 3.51
C ILE A 319 2.10 -12.56 4.32
N LYS A 320 2.57 -13.71 3.84
CA LYS A 320 3.77 -14.39 4.29
C LYS A 320 4.67 -14.62 3.10
N ILE A 321 5.87 -14.05 3.15
CA ILE A 321 6.93 -14.27 2.18
C ILE A 321 7.94 -15.21 2.83
N ARG A 322 8.24 -16.33 2.17
CA ARG A 322 9.32 -17.23 2.57
C ARG A 322 10.36 -17.30 1.46
N LEU A 323 11.57 -16.85 1.75
CA LEU A 323 12.71 -16.93 0.84
C LEU A 323 13.19 -18.37 0.71
N LYS A 324 13.82 -18.70 -0.43
CA LYS A 324 14.51 -19.99 -0.58
C LYS A 324 15.68 -20.10 0.38
N SER A 325 15.91 -21.31 0.90
CA SER A 325 17.10 -21.61 1.68
C SER A 325 18.36 -21.32 0.87
N ASN A 326 19.37 -20.73 1.51
CA ASN A 326 20.65 -20.36 0.88
C ASN A 326 20.52 -19.45 -0.36
N LEU A 327 19.47 -18.61 -0.41
CA LEU A 327 19.30 -17.66 -1.51
C LEU A 327 20.48 -16.69 -1.65
N PHE A 328 21.09 -16.26 -0.54
CA PHE A 328 22.14 -15.24 -0.51
C PHE A 328 23.53 -15.81 -0.26
#